data_AF-A0A2K8V8U5-F1
#
_entry.id   AF-A0A2K8V8U5-F1
#
_cell.length_a   1.000
_cell.length_b   1.000
_cell.length_c   1.000
_cell.angle_alpha   90.00
_cell.angle_beta   90.00
_cell.angle_gamma   90.00
#
_symmetry.space_group_name_H-M   'P 1'
#
loop_
_entity.id
_entity.type
_entity.pdbx_description
1 polymer ?
#
loop_
_entity_poly.entity_id
_entity_poly.type
_entity_poly.pdbx_seq_one_letter_code
_entity_poly.pdbx_strand_id
1 'polypeptide(L)'
;MSRRGFYLLFLFVGLIFLQASVLNNILLFDRINPYVYIAFIFIYPFKKNRFPIISLGFLLGLFVDLFSDSGGAHAFATTTIAFLRPYFFKTIFQKTELDYDFFSLKQESFGKVFNFIVILTFIHHFLLFSLLNFSFHNFFYVISNTVLSGIFTLIVYFLGSFIVNRK
;
A
#
# COMPACT_ATOMS: atom_id res chain seq x y z
N MET A 1 -20.68 16.40 0.85
CA MET A 1 -19.63 15.37 0.65
C MET A 1 -20.29 14.11 0.10
N SER A 2 -19.80 13.50 -0.98
CA SER A 2 -20.41 12.27 -1.54
C SER A 2 -20.19 11.05 -0.62
N ARG A 3 -21.09 10.05 -0.66
CA ARG A 3 -20.96 8.79 0.13
C ARG A 3 -19.57 8.15 0.00
N ARG A 4 -18.96 8.24 -1.20
CA ARG A 4 -17.60 7.73 -1.48
C ARG A 4 -16.50 8.47 -0.72
N GLY A 5 -16.64 9.79 -0.51
CA GLY A 5 -15.67 10.58 0.23
C GLY A 5 -15.61 10.18 1.70
N PHE A 6 -16.76 9.95 2.34
CA PHE A 6 -16.82 9.47 3.72
C PHE A 6 -16.20 8.08 3.87
N TYR A 7 -16.48 7.17 2.93
CA TYR A 7 -15.85 5.85 2.89
C TYR A 7 -14.32 5.92 2.81
N LEU A 8 -13.77 6.78 1.93
CA LEU A 8 -12.32 6.94 1.79
C LEU A 8 -11.69 7.53 3.04
N LEU A 9 -12.35 8.50 3.69
CA LEU A 9 -11.87 9.07 4.95
C LEU A 9 -11.84 8.01 6.07
N PHE A 10 -12.92 7.24 6.21
CA PHE A 10 -12.99 6.16 7.19
C PHE A 10 -11.91 5.10 6.92
N LEU A 11 -11.71 4.71 5.66
CA LEU A 11 -10.67 3.76 5.27
C LEU A 11 -9.26 4.31 5.58
N PHE A 12 -9.02 5.59 5.27
CA PHE A 12 -7.73 6.24 5.52
C PHE A 12 -7.38 6.22 7.01
N VAL A 13 -8.29 6.72 7.85
CA VAL A 13 -8.09 6.80 9.30
C VAL A 13 -8.04 5.39 9.91
N GLY A 14 -8.94 4.50 9.50
CA GLY A 14 -9.00 3.13 10.00
C GLY A 14 -7.74 2.33 9.69
N LEU A 15 -7.14 2.50 8.51
CA LEU A 15 -5.88 1.83 8.15
C LEU A 15 -4.69 2.34 8.95
N ILE A 16 -4.63 3.64 9.28
CA ILE A 16 -3.59 4.20 10.15
C ILE A 16 -3.68 3.56 11.54
N PHE A 17 -4.87 3.56 12.15
CA PHE A 17 -5.05 2.97 13.49
C PHE A 17 -4.85 1.46 13.50
N LEU A 18 -5.31 0.75 12.46
CA LEU A 18 -5.06 -0.67 12.31
C LEU A 18 -3.55 -0.96 12.27
N GLN A 19 -2.80 -0.18 11.50
CA GLN A 19 -1.34 -0.33 11.43
C GLN A 19 -0.69 -0.03 12.79
N ALA A 20 -0.95 1.15 13.34
CA ALA A 20 -0.29 1.65 14.53
C ALA A 20 -0.59 0.82 15.79
N SER A 21 -1.86 0.44 16.00
CA SER A 21 -2.30 -0.22 17.24
C SER A 21 -2.22 -1.74 17.19
N VAL A 22 -2.46 -2.34 16.02
CA VAL A 22 -2.56 -3.80 15.89
C VAL A 22 -1.36 -4.35 15.15
N LEU A 23 -1.19 -3.98 13.87
CA LEU A 23 -0.24 -4.68 12.99
C LEU A 23 1.22 -4.44 13.37
N ASN A 24 1.56 -3.27 13.91
CA ASN A 24 2.89 -3.00 14.44
C ASN A 24 3.26 -3.91 15.62
N ASN A 25 2.26 -4.46 16.33
CA ASN A 25 2.45 -5.36 17.46
C ASN A 25 2.33 -6.85 17.07
N ILE A 26 1.99 -7.17 15.81
CA ILE A 26 1.99 -8.55 15.29
C ILE A 26 3.42 -8.88 14.84
N LEU A 27 4.29 -9.13 15.80
CA LEU A 27 5.69 -9.53 15.57
C LEU A 27 5.76 -11.00 15.17
N LEU A 28 5.40 -11.31 13.92
CA LEU A 28 5.53 -12.67 13.41
C LEU A 28 7.03 -13.02 13.31
N PHE A 29 7.46 -14.10 13.96
CA PHE A 29 8.88 -14.47 14.09
C PHE A 29 9.77 -13.33 14.62
N ASP A 30 9.25 -12.52 15.55
CA ASP A 30 9.95 -11.42 16.23
C ASP A 30 10.48 -10.31 15.30
N ARG A 31 10.08 -10.31 14.01
CA ARG A 31 10.62 -9.36 13.01
C ARG A 31 9.65 -8.96 11.89
N ILE A 32 8.66 -9.79 11.57
CA ILE A 32 7.86 -9.64 10.35
C ILE A 32 6.50 -9.03 10.69
N ASN A 33 6.30 -7.80 10.24
CA ASN A 33 5.04 -7.07 10.37
C ASN A 33 4.37 -6.92 9.00
N PRO A 34 3.04 -7.06 8.90
CA PRO A 34 2.32 -6.75 7.68
C PRO A 34 2.04 -5.23 7.61
N TYR A 35 2.18 -4.65 6.43
CA TYR A 35 2.00 -3.22 6.17
C TYR A 35 0.74 -2.96 5.35
N VAL A 36 -0.42 -3.34 5.89
CA VAL A 36 -1.71 -3.37 5.16
C VAL A 36 -2.22 -1.95 4.84
N TYR A 37 -1.74 -0.92 5.53
CA TYR A 37 -2.17 0.45 5.30
C TYR A 37 -1.97 0.94 3.85
N ILE A 38 -1.00 0.38 3.11
CA ILE A 38 -0.78 0.66 1.68
C ILE A 38 -1.98 0.29 0.80
N ALA A 39 -2.91 -0.54 1.29
CA ALA A 39 -4.17 -0.86 0.63
C ALA A 39 -4.97 0.38 0.23
N PHE A 40 -4.86 1.47 1.00
CA PHE A 40 -5.49 2.75 0.65
C PHE A 40 -5.08 3.22 -0.75
N ILE A 41 -3.79 3.09 -1.08
CA ILE A 41 -3.24 3.50 -2.38
C ILE A 41 -3.80 2.65 -3.50
N PHE A 42 -4.01 1.35 -3.28
CA PHE A 42 -4.60 0.47 -4.28
C PHE A 42 -6.06 0.86 -4.55
N ILE A 43 -6.84 1.06 -3.48
CA ILE A 43 -8.30 1.27 -3.51
C ILE A 43 -8.69 2.67 -3.97
N TYR A 44 -7.85 3.68 -3.77
CA TYR A 44 -8.17 5.07 -4.11
C TYR A 44 -8.56 5.22 -5.59
N PRO A 45 -9.62 5.99 -5.95
CA PRO A 45 -10.04 6.16 -7.35
C PRO A 45 -8.90 6.66 -8.26
N PHE A 46 -8.79 6.09 -9.45
CA PHE A 46 -7.97 6.70 -10.50
C PHE A 46 -8.60 8.02 -10.95
N LYS A 47 -7.77 9.05 -11.11
CA LYS A 47 -8.15 10.38 -11.57
C LYS A 47 -7.01 10.94 -12.40
N LYS A 48 -7.33 11.78 -13.39
CA LYS A 48 -6.33 12.47 -14.22
C LYS A 48 -5.39 13.32 -13.38
N ASN A 49 -5.95 14.09 -12.43
CA ASN A 49 -5.13 14.80 -11.44
C ASN A 49 -4.65 13.82 -10.36
N ARG A 50 -3.33 13.58 -10.34
CA ARG A 50 -2.64 12.65 -9.43
C ARG A 50 -2.23 13.29 -8.11
N PHE A 51 -2.25 14.61 -8.02
CA PHE A 51 -1.83 15.34 -6.83
C PHE A 51 -2.52 14.84 -5.55
N PRO A 52 -3.86 14.63 -5.53
CA PRO A 52 -4.52 14.17 -4.31
C PRO A 52 -4.03 12.82 -3.78
N ILE A 53 -3.79 11.83 -4.66
CA ILE A 53 -3.34 10.51 -4.20
C ILE A 53 -1.88 10.52 -3.74
N ILE A 54 -1.04 11.35 -4.37
CA ILE A 54 0.35 11.52 -3.95
C ILE A 54 0.39 12.21 -2.58
N SER A 55 -0.33 13.31 -2.39
CA SER A 55 -0.41 14.02 -1.11
C SER A 55 -1.03 13.16 0.00
N LEU A 56 -2.10 12.42 -0.31
CA LEU A 56 -2.70 11.49 0.66
C LEU A 56 -1.76 10.31 0.95
N GLY A 57 -1.02 9.80 -0.03
CA GLY A 57 0.01 8.79 0.18
C GLY A 57 1.11 9.27 1.13
N PHE A 58 1.58 10.49 0.94
CA PHE A 58 2.54 11.14 1.85
C PHE A 58 1.97 11.23 3.27
N LEU A 59 0.77 11.80 3.43
CA LEU A 59 0.14 11.97 4.74
C LEU A 59 -0.13 10.62 5.43
N LEU A 60 -0.56 9.62 4.68
CA LEU A 60 -0.79 8.27 5.19
C LEU A 60 0.50 7.70 5.79
N GLY A 61 1.60 7.75 5.04
CA GLY A 61 2.90 7.28 5.51
C GLY A 61 3.42 8.12 6.67
N LEU A 62 3.27 9.45 6.62
CA LEU A 62 3.68 10.35 7.69
C LEU A 62 2.97 10.04 9.02
N PHE A 63 1.66 9.78 9.00
CA PHE A 63 0.96 9.38 10.22
C PHE A 63 1.45 8.04 10.75
N VAL A 64 1.71 7.06 9.88
CA VAL A 64 2.32 5.79 10.31
C VAL A 64 3.71 6.02 10.89
N ASP A 65 4.53 6.89 10.29
CA ASP A 65 5.85 7.25 10.81
C ASP A 65 5.77 7.87 12.22
N LEU A 66 4.75 8.70 12.49
CA LEU A 66 4.55 9.30 13.82
C LEU A 66 4.23 8.26 14.91
N PHE A 67 3.55 7.16 14.56
CA PHE A 67 3.26 6.08 15.50
C PHE A 67 4.38 5.05 15.61
N SER A 68 5.17 4.86 14.54
CA SER A 68 6.24 3.86 14.46
C SER A 68 7.64 4.41 14.78
N ASP A 69 7.78 5.73 14.95
CA ASP A 69 9.05 6.43 15.15
C ASP A 69 10.10 6.14 14.05
N SER A 70 9.66 6.10 12.79
CA SER A 70 10.47 5.69 11.64
C SER A 70 11.00 6.85 10.78
N GLY A 71 10.91 8.09 11.28
CA GLY A 71 11.61 9.25 10.73
C GLY A 71 11.26 9.66 9.29
N GLY A 72 10.15 9.16 8.71
CA GLY A 72 9.71 9.48 7.34
C GLY A 72 9.85 8.34 6.33
N ALA A 73 10.31 7.15 6.74
CA ALA A 73 10.51 6.02 5.84
C ALA A 73 9.20 5.54 5.19
N HIS A 74 8.10 5.50 5.96
CA HIS A 74 6.79 5.14 5.42
C HIS A 74 6.27 6.20 4.47
N ALA A 75 6.39 7.49 4.82
CA ALA A 75 6.00 8.62 3.97
C ALA A 75 6.69 8.58 2.61
N PHE A 76 8.00 8.28 2.58
CA PHE A 76 8.73 8.12 1.33
C PHE A 76 8.17 6.95 0.51
N ALA A 77 8.10 5.75 1.11
CA ALA A 77 7.68 4.54 0.41
C ALA A 77 6.25 4.64 -0.15
N THR A 78 5.29 5.18 0.62
CA THR A 78 3.91 5.37 0.17
C THR A 78 3.78 6.41 -0.93
N THR A 79 4.51 7.52 -0.82
CA THR A 79 4.53 8.57 -1.85
C THR A 79 5.05 8.01 -3.17
N THR A 80 6.12 7.22 -3.13
CA THR A 80 6.70 6.59 -4.32
C THR A 80 5.73 5.63 -4.99
N ILE A 81 5.05 4.75 -4.24
CA ILE A 81 4.09 3.83 -4.87
C ILE A 81 2.82 4.55 -5.36
N ALA A 82 2.39 5.64 -4.70
CA ALA A 82 1.31 6.48 -5.20
C ALA A 82 1.69 7.17 -6.52
N PHE A 83 2.95 7.59 -6.66
CA PHE A 83 3.49 8.18 -7.89
C PHE A 83 3.62 7.15 -9.03
N LEU A 84 4.12 5.94 -8.74
CA LEU A 84 4.30 4.88 -9.74
C LEU A 84 2.99 4.18 -10.14
N ARG A 85 1.95 4.30 -9.32
CA ARG A 85 0.65 3.65 -9.51
C ARG A 85 0.07 3.77 -10.94
N PRO A 86 0.03 4.95 -11.60
CA PRO A 86 -0.53 5.06 -12.95
C PRO A 86 0.29 4.33 -14.02
N TYR A 87 1.62 4.22 -13.84
CA TYR A 87 2.48 3.49 -14.76
C TYR A 87 2.12 2.00 -14.75
N PHE A 88 2.07 1.38 -13.56
CA PHE A 88 1.68 -0.03 -13.43
C PHE A 88 0.23 -0.27 -13.82
N PHE A 89 -0.66 0.70 -13.59
CA PHE A 89 -2.02 0.62 -14.09
C PHE A 89 -2.06 0.44 -15.61
N LYS A 90 -1.35 1.31 -16.35
CA LYS A 90 -1.31 1.26 -17.81
C LYS A 90 -0.72 -0.05 -18.31
N THR A 91 0.41 -0.47 -17.74
CA THR A 91 1.13 -1.67 -18.19
C THR A 91 0.37 -2.97 -17.91
N ILE A 92 -0.28 -3.08 -16.75
CA ILE A 92 -0.90 -4.34 -16.29
C ILE A 92 -2.34 -4.46 -16.76
N PHE A 93 -3.14 -3.38 -16.62
CA PHE A 93 -4.54 -3.42 -17.05
C PHE A 93 -4.69 -3.18 -18.55
N GLN A 94 -3.68 -2.62 -19.21
CA GLN A 94 -3.70 -2.21 -20.62
C GLN A 94 -4.79 -1.16 -20.90
N LYS A 95 -4.99 -0.27 -19.92
CA LYS A 95 -5.99 0.80 -19.92
C LYS A 95 -5.33 2.18 -19.89
N THR A 96 -6.09 3.18 -20.29
CA THR A 96 -5.63 4.58 -20.42
C THR A 96 -6.33 5.49 -19.42
N GLU A 97 -6.01 6.79 -19.45
CA GLU A 97 -6.67 7.78 -18.58
C GLU A 97 -8.16 7.94 -18.90
N LEU A 98 -8.61 7.56 -20.11
CA LEU A 98 -10.03 7.58 -20.50
C LEU A 98 -10.85 6.55 -19.71
N ASP A 99 -10.22 5.49 -19.22
CA ASP A 99 -10.87 4.42 -18.49
C ASP A 99 -11.04 4.70 -16.99
N TYR A 100 -10.44 5.77 -16.47
CA TYR A 100 -10.32 6.03 -15.03
C TYR A 100 -11.67 6.13 -14.31
N ASP A 101 -12.64 6.80 -14.91
CA ASP A 101 -13.95 7.04 -14.27
C ASP A 101 -14.78 5.76 -14.15
N PHE A 102 -14.57 4.80 -15.06
CA PHE A 102 -15.28 3.52 -15.10
C PHE A 102 -14.46 2.38 -14.49
N PHE A 103 -13.21 2.64 -14.09
CA PHE A 103 -12.33 1.60 -13.59
C PHE A 103 -12.70 1.14 -12.17
N SER A 104 -12.78 -0.18 -12.00
CA SER A 104 -12.94 -0.82 -10.70
C SER A 104 -12.01 -2.03 -10.62
N LEU A 105 -11.14 -2.07 -9.58
CA LEU A 105 -10.29 -3.24 -9.33
C LEU A 105 -11.10 -4.54 -9.19
N LYS A 106 -12.35 -4.47 -8.71
CA LYS A 106 -13.21 -5.65 -8.52
C LYS A 106 -13.70 -6.27 -9.83
N GLN A 107 -13.68 -5.51 -10.93
CA GLN A 107 -14.14 -5.97 -12.25
C GLN A 107 -13.01 -6.51 -13.12
N GLU A 108 -11.76 -6.39 -12.67
CA GLU A 108 -10.59 -6.90 -13.38
C GLU A 108 -10.32 -8.36 -13.04
N SER A 109 -9.62 -9.06 -13.94
CA SER A 109 -9.22 -10.44 -13.69
C SER A 109 -8.28 -10.52 -12.49
N PHE A 110 -8.43 -11.57 -11.69
CA PHE A 110 -7.61 -11.79 -10.49
C PHE A 110 -6.11 -11.70 -10.80
N GLY A 111 -5.64 -12.27 -11.91
CA GLY A 111 -4.23 -12.22 -12.30
C GLY A 111 -3.69 -10.79 -12.49
N LYS A 112 -4.48 -9.90 -13.13
CA LYS A 112 -4.09 -8.49 -13.29
C LYS A 112 -4.06 -7.77 -11.96
N VAL A 113 -5.09 -7.95 -11.13
CA VAL A 113 -5.19 -7.36 -9.79
C VAL A 113 -4.04 -7.84 -8.91
N PHE A 114 -3.77 -9.14 -8.91
CA PHE A 114 -2.67 -9.78 -8.18
C PHE A 114 -1.33 -9.17 -8.56
N ASN A 115 -0.98 -9.14 -9.85
CA ASN A 115 0.28 -8.58 -10.32
C ASN A 115 0.44 -7.10 -9.94
N PHE A 116 -0.62 -6.30 -10.07
CA PHE A 116 -0.60 -4.89 -9.71
C PHE A 116 -0.31 -4.67 -8.21
N ILE A 117 -1.00 -5.40 -7.34
CA ILE A 117 -0.82 -5.28 -5.88
C ILE A 117 0.54 -5.80 -5.46
N VAL A 118 0.97 -6.95 -5.98
CA VAL A 118 2.27 -7.57 -5.69
C VAL A 118 3.39 -6.59 -6.00
N ILE A 119 3.45 -6.07 -7.24
CA ILE A 119 4.54 -5.19 -7.66
C ILE A 119 4.62 -3.94 -6.79
N LEU A 120 3.50 -3.26 -6.55
CA LEU A 120 3.50 -2.07 -5.70
C LEU A 120 3.87 -2.39 -4.24
N THR A 121 3.43 -3.53 -3.71
CA THR A 121 3.76 -3.96 -2.34
C THR A 121 5.26 -4.19 -2.20
N PHE A 122 5.88 -4.92 -3.14
CA PHE A 122 7.31 -5.19 -3.10
C PHE A 122 8.15 -3.93 -3.29
N ILE A 123 7.75 -3.01 -4.18
CA ILE A 123 8.41 -1.70 -4.31
C ILE A 123 8.34 -0.94 -2.98
N HIS A 124 7.15 -0.88 -2.37
CA HIS A 124 6.98 -0.20 -1.08
C HIS A 124 7.90 -0.78 0.00
N HIS A 125 7.88 -2.10 0.17
CA HIS A 125 8.63 -2.77 1.23
C HIS A 125 10.13 -2.68 1.03
N PHE A 126 10.59 -2.80 -0.22
CA PHE A 126 11.99 -2.63 -0.55
C PHE A 126 12.48 -1.23 -0.17
N LEU A 127 11.74 -0.19 -0.52
CA LEU A 127 12.09 1.20 -0.18
C LEU A 127 12.03 1.43 1.33
N LEU A 128 10.99 0.94 2.00
CA LEU A 128 10.83 1.05 3.45
C LEU A 128 12.03 0.45 4.19
N PHE A 129 12.36 -0.81 3.93
CA PHE A 129 13.44 -1.49 4.65
C PHE A 129 14.82 -0.96 4.28
N SER A 130 15.00 -0.51 3.03
CA SER A 130 16.24 0.16 2.60
C SER A 130 16.49 1.46 3.39
N LEU A 131 15.44 2.23 3.67
CA LEU A 131 15.54 3.46 4.47
C LEU A 131 15.71 3.18 5.96
N LEU A 132 14.96 2.23 6.51
CA LEU A 132 15.07 1.85 7.93
C LEU A 132 16.43 1.25 8.27
N ASN A 133 17.10 0.59 7.31
CA ASN A 133 18.37 -0.09 7.51
C ASN A 133 19.43 0.43 6.52
N PHE A 134 19.61 1.75 6.49
CA PHE A 134 20.49 2.45 5.56
C PHE A 134 21.99 2.08 5.77
N SER A 135 22.38 0.91 5.27
CA SER A 135 23.74 0.39 5.28
C SER A 135 23.86 -0.80 4.32
N PHE A 136 24.94 -0.85 3.54
CA PHE A 136 25.20 -1.97 2.63
C PHE A 136 25.45 -3.30 3.37
N HIS A 137 25.88 -3.25 4.63
CA HIS A 137 26.03 -4.46 5.46
C HIS A 137 24.68 -5.15 5.75
N ASN A 138 23.58 -4.41 5.67
CA ASN A 138 22.23 -4.91 5.94
C ASN A 138 21.51 -5.39 4.66
N PHE A 139 22.20 -5.55 3.53
CA PHE A 139 21.53 -5.89 2.27
C PHE A 139 20.68 -7.17 2.35
N PHE A 140 21.22 -8.26 2.90
CA PHE A 140 20.47 -9.50 3.10
C PHE A 140 19.29 -9.33 4.05
N TYR A 141 19.43 -8.47 5.07
CA TYR A 141 18.35 -8.12 5.97
C TYR A 141 17.23 -7.40 5.20
N VAL A 142 17.55 -6.41 4.37
CA VAL A 142 16.57 -5.66 3.58
C VAL A 142 15.79 -6.60 2.65
N ILE A 143 16.49 -7.47 1.91
CA ILE A 143 15.84 -8.40 0.97
C ILE A 143 14.95 -9.41 1.70
N SER A 144 15.45 -10.05 2.76
CA SER A 144 14.66 -11.03 3.52
C SER A 144 13.41 -10.41 4.14
N ASN A 145 13.53 -9.23 4.76
CA ASN A 145 12.39 -8.52 5.32
C ASN A 145 11.40 -8.05 4.27
N THR A 146 11.89 -7.59 3.11
CA THR A 146 11.05 -7.21 1.97
C THR A 146 10.19 -8.37 1.51
N VAL A 147 10.80 -9.56 1.36
CA VAL A 147 10.08 -10.77 0.91
C VAL A 147 9.11 -11.26 1.97
N LEU A 148 9.56 -11.44 3.21
CA LEU A 148 8.73 -12.03 4.26
C LEU A 148 7.57 -11.12 4.66
N SER A 149 7.84 -9.82 4.89
CA SER A 149 6.79 -8.85 5.22
C SER A 149 5.90 -8.56 4.01
N GLY A 150 6.45 -8.61 2.78
CA GLY A 150 5.69 -8.47 1.55
C GLY A 150 4.69 -9.60 1.37
N ILE A 151 5.12 -10.86 1.50
CA ILE A 151 4.24 -12.03 1.45
C ILE A 151 3.17 -11.94 2.54
N PHE A 152 3.55 -11.59 3.77
CA PHE A 152 2.57 -11.50 4.85
C PHE A 152 1.52 -10.41 4.60
N THR A 153 1.94 -9.23 4.15
CA THR A 153 1.04 -8.13 3.75
C THR A 153 0.08 -8.57 2.64
N LEU A 154 0.57 -9.28 1.63
CA LEU A 154 -0.25 -9.78 0.53
C LEU A 154 -1.29 -10.80 1.02
N ILE A 155 -0.90 -11.73 1.88
CA ILE A 155 -1.82 -12.72 2.48
C ILE A 155 -2.95 -11.98 3.22
N VAL A 156 -2.60 -11.06 4.13
CA VAL A 156 -3.61 -10.32 4.90
C VAL A 156 -4.50 -9.48 3.99
N TYR A 157 -3.93 -8.81 2.98
CA TYR A 157 -4.68 -8.02 2.02
C TYR A 157 -5.70 -8.86 1.23
N PHE A 158 -5.26 -9.99 0.63
CA PHE A 158 -6.15 -10.81 -0.21
C PHE A 158 -7.23 -11.52 0.62
N LEU A 159 -6.89 -12.01 1.82
CA LEU A 159 -7.88 -12.57 2.74
C LEU A 159 -8.91 -11.51 3.15
N GLY A 160 -8.47 -10.31 3.53
CA GLY A 160 -9.37 -9.21 3.89
C GLY A 160 -10.27 -8.80 2.72
N SER A 161 -9.70 -8.65 1.52
CA SER A 161 -10.45 -8.33 0.30
C SER A 161 -11.52 -9.38 -0.02
N PHE A 162 -11.18 -10.67 0.13
CA PHE A 162 -12.13 -11.76 -0.10
C PHE A 162 -13.31 -11.74 0.87
N ILE A 163 -13.05 -11.51 2.16
CA ILE A 163 -14.09 -11.43 3.20
C ILE A 163 -15.04 -10.25 2.91
N VAL A 164 -14.50 -9.10 2.54
CA VAL A 164 -15.30 -7.90 2.23
C VAL A 164 -16.11 -8.04 0.95
N ASN A 165 -15.62 -8.80 -0.04
CA ASN A 165 -16.30 -8.99 -1.32
C ASN A 165 -17.34 -10.13 -1.31
N ARG A 166 -17.42 -10.94 -0.26
CA ARG A 166 -18.42 -12.02 -0.11
C ARG A 166 -19.79 -11.53 0.42
N LYS A 167 -19.96 -10.23 0.63
CA LYS A 167 -21.25 -9.58 0.92
C LYS A 167 -21.66 -8.72 -0.27
#